data_AF-A0A6A0GZE0-F1
#
_entry.id   AF-A0A6A0GZE0-F1
#
_cell.length_a   1.000
_cell.length_b   1.000
_cell.length_c   1.000
_cell.angle_alpha   90.00
_cell.angle_beta   90.00
_cell.angle_gamma   90.00
#
_symmetry.space_group_name_H-M   'P 1'
#
loop_
_entity.id
_entity.type
_entity.pdbx_description
1 polymer ?
#
loop_
_entity_poly.entity_id
_entity_poly.type
_entity_poly.pdbx_seq_one_letter_code
_entity_poly.pdbx_strand_id
1 'polypeptide(L)' 'MCILLQLCNSFFFCRCVLLRLSNGKEMTAFVPGEGHTLQEHNVVLVHPGRLRDTPGVKIRCMRGKYDLGEVVKKTI' A
#
# COMPACT_ATOMS: atom_id res chain seq x y z
N MET A 1 -2.04 3.26 -12.38
CA MET A 1 -2.55 1.96 -11.89
C MET A 1 -1.35 1.09 -11.56
N CYS A 2 -1.37 0.35 -10.47
CA CYS A 2 -0.23 -0.45 -10.01
C CYS A 2 -0.72 -1.80 -9.52
N ILE A 3 0.06 -2.85 -9.80
CA ILE A 3 -0.23 -4.22 -9.38
C ILE A 3 0.68 -4.55 -8.19
N LEU A 4 0.12 -5.09 -7.12
CA LEU A 4 0.86 -5.64 -6.00
C LEU A 4 1.57 -6.93 -6.41
N LEU A 5 2.90 -6.97 -6.29
CA LEU A 5 3.65 -8.21 -6.50
C LEU A 5 3.91 -8.96 -5.20
N GLN A 6 4.14 -8.26 -4.09
CA GLN A 6 4.53 -8.94 -2.87
C GLN A 6 4.12 -8.16 -1.62
N LEU A 7 3.40 -8.83 -0.72
CA LEU A 7 3.23 -8.40 0.66
C LEU A 7 4.33 -9.01 1.52
N CYS A 8 5.19 -8.17 2.08
CA CYS A 8 6.07 -8.62 3.14
C CYS A 8 5.23 -8.69 4.44
N ASN A 9 4.76 -9.89 4.80
CA ASN A 9 4.00 -10.12 6.05
C ASN A 9 4.91 -10.31 7.28
N SER A 10 6.21 -10.06 7.15
CA SER A 10 7.16 -10.22 8.24
C SER A 10 7.31 -8.95 9.07
N PHE A 11 6.80 -9.04 10.30
CA PHE A 11 7.14 -8.26 11.51
C PHE A 11 6.71 -6.79 11.64
N PHE A 12 6.08 -6.56 12.81
CA PHE A 12 5.70 -5.35 13.54
C PHE A 12 6.19 -3.98 12.97
N PHE A 13 5.22 -3.11 12.69
CA PHE A 13 5.31 -1.63 12.64
C PHE A 13 5.55 -0.87 11.32
N CYS A 14 5.82 -1.49 10.18
CA CYS A 14 5.73 -0.75 8.90
C CYS A 14 5.37 -1.66 7.71
N ARG A 15 4.10 -1.65 7.30
CA ARG A 15 3.66 -2.44 6.14
C ARG A 15 4.04 -1.73 4.83
N CYS A 16 5.27 -2.01 4.39
CA CYS A 16 5.75 -1.66 3.07
C CYS A 16 5.34 -2.75 2.08
N VAL A 17 4.89 -2.35 0.90
CA VAL A 17 4.55 -3.26 -0.21
C VAL A 17 5.41 -2.97 -1.42
N LEU A 18 5.80 -4.02 -2.13
CA LEU A 18 6.45 -3.90 -3.43
C LEU A 18 5.39 -3.91 -4.52
N LEU A 19 5.38 -2.83 -5.30
CA LEU A 19 4.42 -2.61 -6.38
C LEU A 19 5.15 -2.56 -7.71
N ARG A 20 4.49 -3.05 -8.76
CA ARG A 20 4.87 -2.75 -10.13
C ARG A 20 3.89 -1.77 -10.72
N LEU A 21 4.41 -0.65 -11.18
CA LEU A 21 3.64 0.30 -11.95
C LEU A 21 3.32 -0.29 -13.32
N SER A 22 2.24 0.16 -13.96
CA SER A 22 1.97 -0.12 -15.39
C SER A 22 3.15 0.28 -16.29
N ASN A 23 4.04 1.14 -15.82
CA ASN A 23 5.26 1.58 -16.51
C ASN A 23 6.42 0.56 -16.36
N GLY A 24 6.18 -0.63 -15.80
CA GLY A 24 7.17 -1.70 -15.65
C GLY A 24 8.17 -1.53 -14.50
N LYS A 25 8.23 -0.36 -13.86
CA LYS A 25 9.09 -0.07 -12.72
C LYS A 25 8.54 -0.66 -11.42
N GLU A 26 9.43 -1.21 -10.62
CA GLU A 26 9.14 -1.68 -9.26
C GLU A 26 9.43 -0.57 -8.25
N MET A 27 8.50 -0.33 -7.33
CA MET A 27 8.62 0.70 -6.32
C MET A 27 7.98 0.27 -5.01
N THR A 28 8.62 0.65 -3.90
CA THR A 28 8.11 0.41 -2.56
C THR A 28 7.09 1.48 -2.19
N ALA A 29 5.91 1.06 -1.73
CA ALA A 29 4.88 1.96 -1.21
C ALA A 29 4.52 1.66 0.24
N PHE A 30 4.14 2.71 0.95
CA PHE A 30 3.63 2.60 2.31
C PHE A 30 2.12 2.42 2.30
N VAL A 31 1.62 1.42 3.04
CA VAL A 31 0.19 1.22 3.24
C VAL A 31 -0.24 1.82 4.58
N PRO A 32 -1.10 2.86 4.59
CA PRO A 32 -1.56 3.46 5.84
C PRO A 32 -2.73 2.68 6.44
N GLY A 33 -2.65 2.34 7.73
CA GLY A 33 -3.73 1.75 8.53
C GLY A 33 -3.51 0.31 8.99
N GLU A 34 -4.45 -0.18 9.78
CA GLU A 34 -4.53 -1.57 10.22
C GLU A 34 -5.73 -2.24 9.56
N GLY A 35 -5.62 -3.54 9.22
CA GLY A 35 -6.72 -4.32 8.66
C GLY A 35 -6.97 -4.13 7.17
N HIS A 36 -5.95 -4.37 6.33
CA HIS A 36 -6.11 -4.43 4.87
C HIS A 36 -6.11 -5.87 4.39
N THR A 37 -7.10 -6.26 3.59
CA THR A 37 -7.18 -7.58 2.92
C THR A 37 -6.32 -7.61 1.64
N LEU A 38 -5.15 -6.97 1.68
CA LEU A 38 -4.26 -6.88 0.53
C LEU A 38 -3.71 -8.28 0.19
N GLN A 39 -3.97 -8.72 -1.03
CA GLN A 39 -3.43 -9.95 -1.62
C GLN A 39 -2.47 -9.60 -2.77
N GLU A 40 -1.65 -10.58 -3.16
CA GLU A 40 -0.88 -10.56 -4.40
C GLU A 40 -1.81 -10.46 -5.63
N HIS A 41 -1.40 -9.74 -6.67
CA HIS A 41 -2.17 -9.35 -7.87
C HIS A 41 -3.22 -8.26 -7.72
N ASN A 42 -3.38 -7.72 -6.52
CA ASN A 42 -4.38 -6.71 -6.31
C ASN A 42 -3.99 -5.36 -6.97
N VAL A 43 -4.97 -4.63 -7.49
CA VAL A 43 -4.77 -3.33 -8.13
C VAL A 43 -5.00 -2.20 -7.13
N VAL A 44 -3.98 -1.37 -6.96
CA VAL A 44 -4.00 -0.25 -6.02
C VAL A 44 -3.62 1.07 -6.69
N LEU A 45 -4.16 2.15 -6.13
CA LEU A 45 -3.74 3.49 -6.48
C LEU A 45 -2.69 4.00 -5.48
N VAL A 46 -1.59 4.51 -6.03
CA VAL A 46 -0.55 5.19 -5.25
C VAL A 46 -0.61 6.69 -5.48
N HIS A 47 -0.29 7.45 -4.44
CA HIS A 47 -0.02 8.89 -4.52
C HIS A 47 1.42 9.19 -4.13
N PRO A 48 2.07 10.15 -4.80
CA PRO A 48 3.34 10.69 -4.34
C PRO A 48 3.12 11.43 -3.02
N GLY A 49 3.91 11.07 -2.01
CA GLY A 49 3.81 11.65 -0.68
C GLY A 49 4.99 11.18 0.16
N ARG A 50 5.76 12.14 0.67
CA ARG A 50 6.89 11.84 1.54
C ARG A 50 6.37 11.45 2.93
N LEU A 51 6.59 10.20 3.33
CA LEU A 51 6.42 9.82 4.73
C LEU A 51 7.64 10.29 5.52
N ARG A 52 7.44 10.81 6.73
CA ARG A 52 8.53 11.28 7.59
C ARG A 52 9.36 10.12 8.14
N ASP A 53 8.74 8.96 8.30
CA ASP A 53 9.26 7.87 9.14
C ASP A 53 10.05 6.81 8.36
N THR A 54 9.83 6.67 7.06
CA THR A 54 10.54 5.69 6.22
C THR A 54 11.40 6.37 5.16
N PRO A 55 12.74 6.48 5.38
CA PRO A 55 13.64 6.96 4.35
C PRO A 55 13.64 5.98 3.16
N GLY A 56 13.31 6.48 1.97
CA GLY A 56 13.24 5.69 0.74
C GLY A 56 11.83 5.46 0.20
N VAL A 57 10.80 5.58 1.03
CA VAL A 57 9.41 5.45 0.59
C VAL A 57 8.84 6.83 0.24
N LYS A 58 8.71 7.08 -1.07
CA LYS A 58 8.21 8.37 -1.60
C LYS A 58 6.75 8.32 -2.04
N ILE A 59 6.13 7.14 -1.97
CA ILE A 59 4.76 6.90 -2.41
C ILE A 59 3.98 6.21 -1.30
N ARG A 60 2.71 6.60 -1.17
CA ARG A 60 1.76 5.99 -0.25
C ARG A 60 0.56 5.44 -1.01
N CYS A 61 0.03 4.31 -0.58
CA CYS A 61 -1.21 3.76 -1.10
C CYS A 61 -2.40 4.62 -0.62
N MET A 62 -3.32 4.91 -1.54
CA MET A 62 -4.62 5.53 -1.24
C MET A 62 -5.63 4.47 -0.81
N ARG A 63 -6.45 4.78 0.18
CA ARG A 63 -7.63 3.99 0.55
C ARG A 63 -8.89 4.62 -0.05
N GLY A 64 -9.94 3.82 -0.27
CA GLY A 64 -11.20 4.24 -0.88
C GLY A 64 -11.19 4.25 -2.42
N LYS A 65 -10.22 3.59 -3.06
CA LYS A 65 -10.17 3.47 -4.53
C LYS A 65 -9.59 2.12 -4.94
N TYR A 66 -10.18 1.50 -5.97
CA TYR A 66 -9.94 0.09 -6.33
C TYR A 66 -10.23 -0.84 -5.15
N ASP A 67 -9.36 -1.83 -4.90
CA ASP A 67 -9.60 -2.90 -3.94
C ASP A 67 -9.23 -2.52 -2.49
N LEU A 68 -8.58 -1.38 -2.31
CA LEU A 68 -8.40 -0.77 -0.99
C LEU A 68 -9.71 -0.11 -0.57
N GLY A 69 -10.63 -0.91 -0.04
CA GLY A 69 -11.89 -0.46 0.56
C GLY A 69 -11.69 0.46 1.77
N GLU A 70 -12.75 1.17 2.14
CA GLU A 70 -12.76 2.01 3.33
C GLU A 70 -12.51 1.20 4.61
N VAL A 71 -11.78 1.78 5.57
CA VAL A 71 -11.58 1.15 6.88
C VAL A 71 -12.88 1.30 7.65
N VAL A 72 -13.61 0.19 7.80
CA VAL A 72 -14.82 0.12 8.62
C VAL A 72 -14.42 0.38 10.06
N LYS A 73 -14.62 1.61 10.52
CA LYS A 73 -14.58 1.92 11.95
C LYS A 73 -15.77 1.21 12.57
N LYS A 74 -15.51 0.18 13.38
CA LYS A 74 -16.54 -0.45 14.20
C LYS A 74 -17.02 0.60 15.20
N THR A 75 -18.15 1.23 14.90
CA THR A 75 -18.89 2.01 15.91
C THR A 75 -19.49 1.00 16.88
N ILE A 76 -19.26 1.26 18.17
CA ILE A 76 -19.76 0.50 19.32
C ILE A 76 -21.28 0.61 19.40
#